data_AF-A0A6B3HJJ8-F1
#
_entry.id   AF-A0A6B3HJJ8-F1
#
_cell.length_a   1.000
_cell.length_b   1.000
_cell.length_c   1.000
_cell.angle_alpha   90.00
_cell.angle_beta   90.00
_cell.angle_gamma   90.00
#
_symmetry.space_group_name_H-M   'P 1'
#
loop_
_entity.id
_entity.type
_entity.pdbx_description
1 polymer ?
#
loop_
_entity_poly.entity_id
_entity_poly.type
_entity_poly.pdbx_seq_one_letter_code
_entity_poly.pdbx_strand_id
1 'polypeptide(L)'
;MATRKNSTDDPLAPLTLAVGQEDLLLDRAVQQVVAAARAADADTDVRDLASDQLQPGTLAELTSPSLFAERKVVIVRNAQDLAADTVKDVKAYLGAPAEEITLVLLHAGG
;
A
#
# COMPACT_ATOMS: atom_id res chain seq x y z
N MET A 1 -4.29 -29.50 -10.83
CA MET A 1 -3.50 -28.44 -11.49
C MET A 1 -4.15 -27.12 -11.13
N ALA A 2 -3.61 -26.41 -10.13
CA ALA A 2 -4.13 -25.10 -9.74
C ALA A 2 -3.40 -24.04 -10.55
N THR A 3 -4.13 -23.34 -11.41
CA THR A 3 -3.64 -22.20 -12.19
C THR A 3 -3.18 -21.12 -11.21
N ARG A 4 -1.88 -20.83 -11.15
CA ARG A 4 -1.39 -19.61 -10.48
C ARG A 4 -1.97 -18.43 -11.26
N LYS A 5 -2.99 -17.78 -10.71
CA LYS A 5 -3.49 -16.49 -11.20
C LYS A 5 -2.33 -15.51 -11.02
N ASN A 6 -1.85 -14.90 -12.10
CA ASN A 6 -0.90 -13.80 -11.97
C ASN A 6 -1.66 -12.65 -11.31
N SER A 7 -1.48 -12.48 -10.00
CA SER A 7 -2.14 -11.50 -9.13
C SER A 7 -1.80 -10.04 -9.45
N THR A 8 -1.18 -9.76 -10.59
CA THR A 8 -0.63 -8.46 -10.97
C THR A 8 -1.70 -7.38 -11.16
N ASP A 9 -2.97 -7.76 -11.28
CA ASP A 9 -4.10 -6.88 -11.57
C ASP A 9 -5.20 -6.92 -10.50
N ASP A 10 -4.93 -7.51 -9.32
CA ASP A 10 -5.87 -7.45 -8.20
C ASP A 10 -5.67 -6.13 -7.43
N PRO A 11 -6.60 -5.17 -7.51
CA PRO A 11 -6.46 -3.89 -6.81
C PRO A 11 -6.55 -4.03 -5.28
N LEU A 12 -6.99 -5.18 -4.77
CA LEU A 12 -7.06 -5.48 -3.33
C LEU A 12 -5.94 -6.42 -2.87
N ALA A 13 -4.90 -6.62 -3.69
CA ALA A 13 -3.71 -7.34 -3.25
C ALA A 13 -3.08 -6.65 -2.03
N PRO A 14 -2.42 -7.39 -1.10
CA PRO A 14 -1.81 -6.80 0.09
C PRO A 14 -0.77 -5.70 -0.20
N LEU A 15 -0.16 -5.76 -1.40
CA LEU A 15 0.76 -4.76 -1.91
C LEU A 15 0.47 -4.45 -3.39
N THR A 16 0.33 -3.18 -3.70
CA THR A 16 0.45 -2.63 -5.05
C THR A 16 1.71 -1.78 -5.15
N LEU A 17 2.61 -2.12 -6.09
CA LEU A 17 3.78 -1.32 -6.40
C LEU A 17 3.59 -0.70 -7.79
N ALA A 18 3.36 0.61 -7.85
CA ALA A 18 3.29 1.35 -9.11
C ALA A 18 4.64 2.01 -9.37
N VAL A 19 5.20 1.76 -10.56
CA VAL A 19 6.52 2.26 -10.95
C VAL A 19 6.38 3.11 -12.21
N GLY A 20 6.89 4.34 -12.17
CA GLY A 20 6.88 5.25 -13.30
C GLY A 20 7.19 6.68 -12.89
N GLN A 21 7.54 7.52 -13.86
CA GLN A 21 7.86 8.93 -13.64
C GLN A 21 6.64 9.85 -13.87
N GLU A 22 5.54 9.27 -14.37
CA GLU A 22 4.33 10.01 -14.75
C GLU A 22 3.34 10.04 -13.59
N ASP A 23 3.28 11.16 -12.85
CA ASP A 23 2.41 11.32 -11.68
C ASP A 23 0.94 11.02 -11.97
N LEU A 24 0.43 11.43 -13.15
CA LEU A 24 -0.95 11.16 -13.56
C LEU A 24 -1.25 9.65 -13.65
N LEU A 25 -0.28 8.84 -14.08
CA LEU A 25 -0.45 7.39 -14.17
C LEU A 25 -0.34 6.73 -12.80
N LEU A 26 0.57 7.21 -11.94
CA LEU A 26 0.69 6.76 -10.56
C LEU A 26 -0.59 7.06 -9.76
N ASP A 27 -1.12 8.28 -9.88
CA ASP A 27 -2.37 8.67 -9.23
C ASP A 27 -3.56 7.84 -9.73
N ARG A 28 -3.56 7.49 -11.02
CA ARG A 28 -4.59 6.59 -11.56
C ARG A 28 -4.53 5.19 -10.93
N ALA A 29 -3.34 4.66 -10.70
CA ALA A 29 -3.18 3.38 -10.00
C ALA A 29 -3.69 3.47 -8.56
N VAL A 30 -3.35 4.55 -7.83
CA VAL A 30 -3.89 4.81 -6.48
C VAL A 30 -5.41 4.87 -6.48
N GLN A 31 -6.00 5.61 -7.43
CA GLN A 31 -7.45 5.73 -7.55
C GLN A 31 -8.13 4.38 -7.79
N GLN A 32 -7.54 3.48 -8.57
CA GLN A 32 -8.08 2.14 -8.80
C GLN A 32 -8.11 1.32 -7.51
N VAL A 33 -7.02 1.33 -6.74
CA VAL A 33 -6.93 0.64 -5.44
C VAL A 33 -7.95 1.20 -4.46
N VAL A 34 -8.00 2.53 -4.30
CA VAL A 34 -8.91 3.20 -3.37
C VAL A 34 -10.37 2.96 -3.75
N ALA A 35 -10.70 3.03 -5.04
CA ALA A 35 -12.05 2.76 -5.52
C ALA A 35 -12.46 1.30 -5.27
N ALA A 36 -11.57 0.35 -5.52
CA ALA A 36 -11.83 -1.06 -5.23
C ALA A 36 -12.02 -1.30 -3.72
N ALA A 37 -11.18 -0.71 -2.87
CA ALA A 37 -11.27 -0.86 -1.42
C ALA A 37 -12.58 -0.27 -0.89
N ARG A 38 -12.96 0.93 -1.35
CA ARG A 38 -14.24 1.56 -1.00
C ARG A 38 -15.47 0.83 -1.53
N ALA A 39 -15.34 0.14 -2.67
CA ALA A 39 -16.41 -0.71 -3.19
C ALA A 39 -16.60 -1.98 -2.33
N ALA A 40 -15.53 -2.50 -1.73
CA ALA A 40 -15.61 -3.62 -0.79
C ALA A 40 -16.09 -3.18 0.60
N ASP A 41 -15.64 -2.02 1.08
CA ASP A 41 -16.01 -1.42 2.36
C ASP A 41 -16.04 0.11 2.24
N ALA A 42 -17.23 0.70 2.29
CA ALA A 42 -17.42 2.14 2.11
C ALA A 42 -16.69 2.99 3.16
N ASP A 43 -16.42 2.44 4.34
CA ASP A 43 -15.79 3.12 5.47
C ASP A 43 -14.25 2.97 5.48
N THR A 44 -13.67 2.42 4.39
CA THR A 44 -12.22 2.25 4.23
C THR A 44 -11.44 3.53 4.58
N ASP A 45 -10.52 3.43 5.55
CA ASP A 45 -9.59 4.48 5.93
C ASP A 45 -8.45 4.58 4.91
N VAL A 46 -8.27 5.75 4.30
CA VAL A 46 -7.24 5.99 3.28
C VAL A 46 -6.20 6.96 3.84
N ARG A 47 -4.94 6.52 3.90
CA ARG A 47 -3.79 7.31 4.38
C ARG A 47 -2.83 7.53 3.25
N ASP A 48 -2.70 8.77 2.79
CA ASP A 48 -1.76 9.17 1.74
C ASP A 48 -0.56 9.90 2.37
N LEU A 49 0.60 9.26 2.31
CA LEU A 49 1.82 9.67 2.99
C LEU A 49 2.91 9.97 1.98
N ALA A 50 3.63 11.07 2.19
CA ALA A 50 4.95 11.25 1.57
C ALA A 50 5.98 10.33 2.25
N SER A 51 7.08 10.05 1.56
CA SER A 51 8.14 9.17 2.07
C SER A 51 8.73 9.62 3.41
N ASP A 52 8.80 10.93 3.66
CA ASP A 52 9.27 11.52 4.92
C ASP A 52 8.28 11.40 6.08
N GLN A 53 7.01 11.08 5.80
CA GLN A 53 6.00 10.84 6.83
C GLN A 53 6.02 9.38 7.32
N LEU A 54 6.61 8.46 6.56
CA LEU A 54 6.78 7.06 6.96
C LEU A 54 8.11 6.87 7.69
N GLN A 55 8.15 7.30 8.94
CA GLN A 55 9.31 7.11 9.81
C GLN A 55 9.38 5.66 10.33
N PRO A 56 10.54 5.21 10.84
CA PRO A 56 10.66 3.88 11.45
C PRO A 56 9.60 3.67 12.53
N GLY A 57 8.92 2.52 12.50
CA GLY A 57 7.82 2.18 13.40
C GLY A 57 6.44 2.75 13.02
N THR A 58 6.36 3.82 12.23
CA THR A 58 5.06 4.41 11.81
C THR A 58 4.20 3.42 11.03
N LEU A 59 4.80 2.58 10.18
CA LEU A 59 4.05 1.54 9.48
C LEU A 59 3.38 0.58 10.47
N ALA A 60 4.09 0.12 11.49
CA ALA A 60 3.55 -0.82 12.48
C ALA A 60 2.38 -0.22 13.26
N GLU A 61 2.43 1.08 13.56
CA GLU A 61 1.31 1.80 14.20
C GLU A 61 0.09 1.87 13.27
N LEU A 62 0.30 2.27 12.01
CA LEU A 62 -0.75 2.36 11.00
C LEU A 62 -1.38 0.99 10.68
N THR A 63 -0.59 -0.07 10.78
CA THR A 63 -1.02 -1.44 10.51
C THR A 63 -1.40 -2.23 11.74
N SER A 64 -1.48 -1.58 12.90
CA SER A 64 -1.92 -2.24 14.13
C SER A 64 -3.36 -2.74 13.97
N PRO A 65 -3.71 -3.91 14.54
CA PRO A 65 -5.07 -4.47 14.42
C PRO A 65 -6.13 -3.48 14.94
N SER A 66 -7.13 -3.17 14.10
CA SER A 66 -8.28 -2.35 14.49
C SER A 66 -9.33 -3.18 15.23
N LEU A 67 -9.93 -2.60 16.28
CA LEU A 67 -11.08 -3.20 16.98
C LEU A 67 -12.38 -3.12 16.17
N PHE A 68 -12.43 -2.22 15.19
CA PHE A 68 -13.61 -1.97 14.36
C PHE A 68 -13.58 -2.74 13.03
N ALA A 69 -12.55 -3.56 12.80
CA ALA A 69 -12.34 -4.33 11.57
C ALA A 69 -12.40 -3.48 10.28
N GLU A 70 -12.06 -2.20 10.38
CA GLU A 70 -12.06 -1.26 9.26
C GLU A 70 -10.92 -1.57 8.27
N ARG A 71 -11.26 -1.65 6.98
CA ARG A 71 -10.25 -1.72 5.93
C ARG A 71 -9.41 -0.46 5.88
N LYS A 72 -8.12 -0.62 5.55
CA LYS A 72 -7.19 0.50 5.42
C LYS A 72 -6.38 0.42 4.13
N VAL A 73 -6.27 1.53 3.44
CA VAL A 73 -5.34 1.72 2.33
C VAL A 73 -4.25 2.68 2.77
N VAL A 74 -2.99 2.23 2.78
CA VAL A 74 -1.82 3.06 3.09
C VAL A 74 -1.06 3.31 1.80
N ILE A 75 -1.01 4.55 1.35
CA ILE A 75 -0.30 5.00 0.15
C ILE A 75 0.98 5.69 0.59
N VAL A 76 2.10 5.31 -0.01
CA VAL A 76 3.41 5.90 0.22
C VAL A 76 3.95 6.42 -1.10
N ARG A 77 3.97 7.74 -1.21
CA ARG A 77 4.51 8.47 -2.36
C ARG A 77 6.02 8.52 -2.30
N ASN A 78 6.67 8.56 -3.47
CA ASN A 78 8.12 8.68 -3.59
C ASN A 78 8.88 7.63 -2.78
N ALA A 79 8.45 6.37 -2.86
CA ALA A 79 9.00 5.26 -2.08
C ALA A 79 10.51 5.03 -2.30
N GLN A 80 11.08 5.53 -3.41
CA GLN A 80 12.52 5.55 -3.64
C GLN A 80 13.30 6.35 -2.59
N ASP A 81 12.65 7.34 -1.95
CA ASP A 81 13.26 8.25 -0.98
C ASP A 81 13.11 7.77 0.47
N LEU A 82 12.52 6.58 0.69
CA LEU A 82 12.38 6.00 2.02
C LEU A 82 13.74 5.75 2.67
N ALA A 83 13.84 6.10 3.95
CA ALA A 83 15.02 5.79 4.76
C ALA A 83 15.25 4.27 4.82
N ALA A 84 16.52 3.87 4.88
CA ALA A 84 16.90 2.45 4.87
C ALA A 84 16.25 1.63 6.00
N ASP A 85 16.04 2.22 7.17
CA ASP A 85 15.36 1.56 8.28
C ASP A 85 13.85 1.41 8.02
N THR A 86 13.19 2.42 7.46
CA THR A 86 11.78 2.28 7.01
C THR A 86 11.63 1.20 5.93
N VAL A 87 12.59 1.09 5.00
CA VAL A 87 12.56 0.01 3.99
C VAL A 87 12.64 -1.37 4.64
N LYS A 88 13.38 -1.53 5.74
CA LYS A 88 13.40 -2.79 6.51
C LYS A 88 12.04 -3.06 7.14
N ASP A 89 11.40 -2.05 7.72
CA ASP A 89 10.07 -2.18 8.33
C ASP A 89 9.01 -2.60 7.29
N VAL A 90 9.01 -1.96 6.11
CA VAL A 90 8.13 -2.34 5.00
C VAL A 90 8.37 -3.79 4.58
N LYS A 91 9.64 -4.19 4.40
CA LYS A 91 9.98 -5.58 4.05
C LYS A 91 9.55 -6.58 5.11
N ALA A 92 9.72 -6.24 6.39
CA ALA A 92 9.31 -7.09 7.50
C ALA A 92 7.78 -7.26 7.52
N TYR A 93 7.03 -6.15 7.35
CA TYR A 93 5.57 -6.17 7.25
C TYR A 93 5.07 -7.06 6.10
N LEU A 94 5.68 -6.96 4.93
CA LEU A 94 5.33 -7.78 3.74
C LEU A 94 5.54 -9.28 3.94
N GLY A 95 6.25 -9.71 4.98
CA GLY A 95 6.37 -11.13 5.35
C GLY A 95 5.07 -11.73 5.88
N ALA A 96 4.20 -10.91 6.47
CA ALA A 96 2.90 -11.31 7.00
C ALA A 96 1.94 -10.08 7.05
N PRO A 97 1.49 -9.59 5.88
CA PRO A 97 0.62 -8.41 5.83
C PRO A 97 -0.74 -8.72 6.44
N ALA A 98 -1.34 -7.71 7.07
CA ALA A 98 -2.70 -7.83 7.60
C ALA A 98 -3.71 -7.86 6.44
N GLU A 99 -4.69 -8.77 6.51
CA GLU A 99 -5.66 -9.01 5.41
C GLU A 99 -6.53 -7.78 5.10
N GLU A 100 -6.79 -6.93 6.10
CA GLU A 100 -7.61 -5.72 5.95
C GLU A 100 -6.80 -4.50 5.49
N ILE A 101 -5.51 -4.67 5.21
CA ILE A 101 -4.63 -3.57 4.85
C ILE A 101 -4.07 -3.78 3.45
N THR A 102 -4.27 -2.76 2.62
CA THR A 102 -3.65 -2.65 1.30
C THR A 102 -2.56 -1.59 1.35
N LEU A 103 -1.31 -2.00 1.08
CA LEU A 103 -0.18 -1.08 0.96
C LEU A 103 0.01 -0.70 -0.52
N VAL A 104 0.13 0.59 -0.82
CA VAL A 104 0.39 1.13 -2.15
C VAL A 104 1.70 1.90 -2.12
N LEU A 105 2.70 1.46 -2.88
CA LEU A 105 4.00 2.13 -2.99
C LEU A 105 4.13 2.73 -4.39
N LEU A 106 4.43 4.03 -4.46
CA LEU A 106 4.72 4.72 -5.72
C LEU A 106 6.22 4.96 -5.83
N HIS A 107 6.84 4.46 -6.90
CA HIS A 107 8.28 4.55 -7.11
C HIS A 107 8.58 5.18 -8.48
N ALA A 108 9.47 6.17 -8.55
CA ALA A 108 9.80 6.87 -9.80
C ALA A 108 10.36 5.95 -10.91
N GLY A 109 10.90 4.80 -10.51
CA GLY A 109 11.60 3.86 -11.39
C GLY A 109 13.09 4.18 -11.46
N GLY A 110 13.86 3.27 -12.05
CA GLY A 110 15.31 3.36 -12.18
C GLY A 110 15.82 2.51 -13.33
#